data_AF-A0A3B8U9E8-F1
#
_entry.id   AF-A0A3B8U9E8-F1
#
_cell.length_a   1.000
_cell.length_b   1.000
_cell.length_c   1.000
_cell.angle_alpha   90.00
_cell.angle_beta   90.00
_cell.angle_gamma   90.00
#
_symmetry.space_group_name_H-M   'P 1'
#
loop_
_entity.id
_entity.type
_entity.pdbx_description
1 polymer ?
#
loop_
_entity_poly.entity_id
_entity_poly.type
_entity_poly.pdbx_seq_one_letter_code
_entity_poly.pdbx_strand_id
1 'polypeptide(L)' 'MKSKIAIVLGLVLVALFGFMWMRPADKQPKQVGNQLCPVSGNPVNGKDTHVHEGKQYNLCSEGCKEPLSESPEKYLPEE' A
#
# COMPACT_ATOMS: atom_id res chain seq x y z
N MET A 1 -14.59 -19.46 42.96
CA MET A 1 -15.08 -19.36 41.57
C MET A 1 -14.95 -17.95 40.99
N LYS A 2 -15.46 -16.91 41.65
CA LYS A 2 -15.39 -15.51 41.19
C LYS A 2 -13.97 -14.99 40.87
N SER A 3 -12.97 -15.34 41.68
CA SER A 3 -11.57 -14.93 41.45
C SER A 3 -10.89 -15.65 40.26
N LYS A 4 -11.22 -16.92 40.00
CA LYS A 4 -10.67 -17.66 38.86
C LYS A 4 -11.22 -17.13 37.52
N ILE A 5 -12.49 -16.72 37.50
CA ILE A 5 -13.15 -16.09 36.34
C ILE A 5 -12.49 -14.74 36.02
N ALA A 6 -12.18 -13.93 37.04
CA ALA A 6 -11.51 -12.64 36.84
C ALA A 6 -10.09 -12.79 36.24
N ILE A 7 -9.33 -13.80 36.67
CA ILE A 7 -7.98 -14.07 36.14
C ILE A 7 -8.05 -14.54 34.68
N VAL A 8 -8.97 -15.44 34.35
CA VAL A 8 -9.15 -15.93 32.98
C VAL A 8 -9.61 -14.81 32.05
N LEU A 9 -10.56 -13.98 32.48
CA LEU A 9 -11.00 -12.81 31.70
C LEU A 9 -9.86 -11.79 31.51
N GLY A 10 -9.04 -11.56 32.53
CA GLY A 10 -7.86 -10.70 32.44
C GLY A 10 -6.83 -11.19 31.43
N LEU A 11 -6.50 -12.49 31.45
CA LEU A 11 -5.55 -13.08 30.49
C LEU A 11 -6.07 -13.05 29.05
N VAL A 12 -7.37 -13.31 28.85
CA VAL A 12 -8.00 -13.20 27.52
C VAL A 12 -7.94 -11.77 27.01
N LEU A 13 -8.20 -10.77 27.86
CA LEU A 13 -8.10 -9.36 27.47
C LEU A 13 -6.66 -8.95 27.11
N VAL A 14 -5.66 -9.39 27.87
CA VAL A 14 -4.23 -9.12 27.56
C VAL A 14 -3.80 -9.78 26.26
N ALA A 15 -4.23 -11.03 26.01
CA ALA A 15 -3.94 -11.72 24.76
C ALA A 15 -4.57 -11.03 23.55
N LEU A 16 -5.83 -10.60 23.66
CA LEU A 16 -6.53 -9.86 22.60
C LEU A 16 -5.89 -8.49 22.34
N PHE A 17 -5.45 -7.78 23.39
CA PHE A 17 -4.74 -6.51 23.25
C PHE A 17 -3.34 -6.68 22.66
N GLY A 18 -2.59 -7.70 23.09
CA GLY A 18 -1.26 -8.02 22.56
C GLY A 18 -1.30 -8.40 21.07
N PHE A 19 -2.29 -9.18 20.66
CA PHE A 19 -2.50 -9.53 19.25
C PHE A 19 -2.86 -8.30 18.40
N MET A 20 -3.59 -7.34 18.96
CA MET A 20 -3.94 -6.08 18.28
C MET A 20 -2.72 -5.19 18.03
N TRP A 21 -1.73 -5.20 18.93
CA TRP A 21 -0.48 -4.44 18.79
C TRP A 21 0.59 -5.12 17.92
N MET A 22 0.48 -6.43 17.70
CA MET A 22 1.38 -7.18 16.83
C MET A 22 1.07 -6.98 15.32
N ARG A 23 0.15 -6.07 14.96
CA ARG A 23 -0.13 -5.79 13.55
C ARG A 23 1.14 -5.21 12.89
N PRO A 24 1.64 -5.83 11.81
CA PRO A 24 2.74 -5.23 11.06
C PRO A 24 2.28 -3.87 10.55
N ALA A 25 3.14 -2.85 10.70
CA ALA A 25 2.89 -1.54 10.13
C ALA A 25 2.71 -1.71 8.61
N ASP A 26 1.49 -1.47 8.12
CA ASP A 26 1.14 -1.65 6.72
C ASP A 26 2.07 -0.78 5.86
N LYS A 27 2.97 -1.42 5.11
CA LYS A 27 3.77 -0.77 4.08
C LYS A 27 2.88 -0.46 2.87
N GLN A 28 1.96 0.49 3.03
CA GLN A 28 1.14 0.98 1.94
C GLN A 28 2.00 1.82 0.99
N PRO A 29 1.85 1.67 -0.33
CA PRO A 29 2.57 2.50 -1.28
C PRO A 29 2.09 3.95 -1.21
N LYS A 30 3.03 4.90 -1.26
CA LYS A 30 2.77 6.35 -1.24
C LYS A 30 2.21 6.79 -2.58
N GLN A 31 1.00 7.35 -2.59
CA GLN A 31 0.40 7.93 -3.80
C GLN A 31 1.22 9.13 -4.27
N VAL A 32 1.66 9.12 -5.53
CA VAL A 32 2.41 10.24 -6.13
C VAL A 32 1.47 11.36 -6.60
N GLY A 33 0.21 11.01 -6.93
CA GLY A 33 -0.81 12.00 -7.29
C GLY A 33 -0.61 12.65 -8.67
N ASN A 34 0.17 12.01 -9.55
CA ASN A 34 0.43 12.50 -10.91
C ASN A 34 -0.88 12.63 -11.72
N GLN A 35 -0.99 13.73 -12.47
CA GLN A 35 -2.14 14.04 -13.33
C GLN A 35 -1.95 13.54 -14.76
N LEU A 36 -0.70 13.37 -15.18
CA LEU A 36 -0.32 12.87 -16.50
C LEU A 36 0.36 11.50 -16.37
N CYS A 37 0.11 10.64 -17.33
CA CYS A 37 0.71 9.31 -17.41
C CYS A 37 2.22 9.44 -17.67
N PRO A 38 3.09 8.80 -16.87
CA PRO A 38 4.54 8.88 -17.04
C PRO A 38 5.04 8.27 -18.37
N VAL A 39 4.28 7.33 -18.95
CA VAL A 39 4.66 6.68 -20.21
C VAL A 39 4.24 7.49 -21.42
N SER A 40 2.98 7.95 -21.47
CA SER A 40 2.38 8.55 -22.67
C SER A 40 2.17 10.06 -22.60
N GLY A 41 2.25 10.67 -21.41
CA GLY A 41 1.92 12.08 -21.19
C GLY A 41 0.42 12.41 -21.22
N ASN A 42 -0.45 11.43 -21.48
CA ASN A 42 -1.90 11.63 -21.50
C ASN A 42 -2.49 11.78 -20.08
N PRO A 43 -3.68 12.39 -19.93
CA PRO A 43 -4.39 12.43 -18.65
C PRO A 43 -4.59 11.03 -18.05
N VAL A 44 -4.37 10.90 -16.75
CA VAL A 44 -4.58 9.63 -16.04
C VAL A 44 -6.06 9.29 -15.94
N ASN A 45 -6.38 7.99 -15.88
CA ASN A 45 -7.78 7.53 -15.85
C ASN A 45 -8.32 7.30 -14.42
N GLY A 46 -7.47 7.43 -13.40
CA GLY A 46 -7.82 7.23 -11.99
C GLY A 46 -8.13 5.79 -11.58
N LYS A 47 -7.92 4.81 -12.48
CA LYS A 47 -8.20 3.38 -12.26
C LYS A 47 -6.92 2.54 -12.33
N ASP A 48 -6.10 2.80 -13.34
CA ASP A 48 -4.86 2.06 -13.57
C ASP A 48 -3.70 2.68 -12.81
N THR A 49 -2.95 1.84 -12.11
CA THR A 49 -1.81 2.26 -11.32
C THR A 49 -0.66 1.27 -11.42
N HIS A 50 0.55 1.73 -11.12
CA HIS A 50 1.76 0.92 -11.02
C HIS A 50 2.55 1.33 -9.77
N VAL A 51 3.05 0.33 -9.04
CA VAL A 51 3.85 0.57 -7.84
C VAL A 51 5.31 0.30 -8.14
N HIS A 52 6.15 1.31 -7.95
CA HIS A 52 7.59 1.22 -8.09
C HIS A 52 8.23 1.86 -6.85
N GLU A 53 9.15 1.14 -6.19
CA GLU A 53 9.86 1.62 -5.00
C GLU A 53 8.96 2.15 -3.87
N GLY A 54 7.83 1.47 -3.64
CA GLY A 54 6.87 1.87 -2.61
C GLY A 54 6.09 3.15 -2.93
N LYS A 55 6.14 3.64 -4.18
CA LYS A 55 5.32 4.73 -4.69
C LYS A 55 4.31 4.22 -5.69
N GLN A 56 3.11 4.78 -5.66
CA GLN A 56 2.02 4.45 -6.58
C GLN A 56 1.83 5.58 -7.59
N TYR A 57 1.96 5.22 -8.88
CA TYR A 57 1.80 6.10 -10.03
C TYR A 57 0.50 5.77 -10.76
N ASN A 58 -0.26 6.80 -11.16
CA ASN A 58 -1.47 6.64 -11.96
C ASN A 58 -1.14 6.58 -13.45
N LEU A 59 -1.88 5.79 -14.20
CA LEU A 59 -1.71 5.57 -15.63
C LEU A 59 -2.96 6.00 -16.41
N CYS A 60 -2.81 6.23 -17.72
CA CYS A 60 -3.94 6.51 -18.60
C CYS A 60 -4.68 5.24 -19.08
N SER A 61 -4.00 4.09 -19.07
CA SER A 61 -4.56 2.79 -19.46
C SER A 61 -3.68 1.65 -18.97
N GLU A 62 -4.22 0.43 -18.98
CA GLU A 62 -3.50 -0.79 -18.63
C GLU A 62 -2.28 -1.04 -19.53
N GLY A 63 -2.34 -0.66 -20.82
CA GLY A 63 -1.23 -0.81 -21.76
C GLY A 63 0.03 -0.01 -21.41
N CYS A 64 -0.06 0.96 -20.49
CA CYS A 64 1.12 1.67 -19.99
C CYS A 64 1.85 0.92 -18.87
N LYS A 65 1.29 -0.18 -18.32
CA LYS A 65 1.94 -0.94 -17.24
C LYS A 65 3.16 -1.71 -17.71
N GLU A 66 3.08 -2.34 -18.88
CA GLU A 66 4.17 -3.14 -19.46
C GLU A 66 5.45 -2.32 -19.70
N PRO A 67 5.44 -1.22 -20.49
CA PRO A 67 6.65 -0.43 -20.72
C PRO A 67 7.20 0.19 -19.43
N LEU A 68 6.32 0.55 -18.49
CA LEU A 68 6.72 1.08 -17.19
C LEU A 68 7.37 0.02 -16.30
N SER A 69 6.93 -1.24 -16.39
CA SER A 69 7.53 -2.36 -15.66
C SER A 69 8.86 -2.80 -16.27
N GLU A 70 9.02 -2.70 -17.59
CA GLU A 70 10.25 -3.08 -18.29
C GLU A 70 11.37 -2.04 -18.11
N SER A 71 11.02 -0.75 -18.08
CA SER A 71 12.00 0.33 -18.02
C SER A 71 11.50 1.50 -17.17
N PRO A 72 11.27 1.30 -15.85
CA PRO A 72 10.74 2.34 -14.97
C PRO A 72 11.62 3.58 -14.94
N GLU A 73 12.95 3.41 -14.92
CA GLU A 73 13.95 4.48 -14.89
C GLU A 73 13.84 5.46 -16.08
N LYS A 74 13.24 5.02 -17.20
CA LYS A 74 13.03 5.86 -18.38
C LYS A 74 11.85 6.83 -18.23
N TYR A 75 10.86 6.47 -17.42
CA TYR A 75 9.56 7.15 -17.35
C TYR A 75 9.30 7.77 -15.98
N LEU A 76 9.93 7.23 -14.94
CA LEU A 76 9.80 7.71 -13.57
C LEU A 76 11.02 8.57 -13.23
N PRO A 77 10.83 9.67 -12.48
CA PRO A 77 11.95 10.41 -11.95
C PRO A 77 12.76 9.53 -11.01
N GLU A 78 14.08 9.53 -11.17
CA GLU A 78 15.00 9.08 -10.12
C GLU A 78 14.78 10.00 -8.90
N GLU A 79 14.62 9.40 -7.72
CA GLU A 79 14.43 10.15 -6.46
C GLU A 79 15.74 10.33 -5.69
#